data_AF-A0A814MCQ0-F1
#
_entry.id   AF-A0A814MCQ0-F1
#
_cell.length_a   1.000
_cell.length_b   1.000
_cell.length_c   1.000
_cell.angle_alpha   90.00
_cell.angle_beta   90.00
_cell.angle_gamma   90.00
#
_symmetry.space_group_name_H-M   'P 1'
#
loop_
_entity.id
_entity.type
_entity.pdbx_description
1 polymer ?
#
loop_
_entity_poly.entity_id
_entity_poly.type
_entity_poly.pdbx_seq_one_letter_code
_entity_poly.pdbx_strand_id
1 'polypeptide(L)'
;MLWYALVVIFLLVVRNGQPTKTNIIDKNDVIYSISSGLSYGKCVGHCSQSINITSVPLRLNALKESIADPVKYPTLQRQFCFNLADWQELIALLDLEKFKMLDEIYGCPGCADGGIEWVQVDWSKESKRVTFESRALIAGIEEFIKYLRATRETYLKSF
;
A
#
# COMPACT_ATOMS: atom_id res chain seq x y z
N MET A 1 -1.02 71.78 -14.12
CA MET A 1 0.19 71.19 -13.50
C MET A 1 -0.26 70.33 -12.33
N LEU A 2 0.25 69.09 -12.27
CA LEU A 2 0.22 68.13 -11.16
C LEU A 2 -1.17 67.51 -10.83
N TRP A 3 -1.51 66.34 -11.38
CA TRP A 3 -1.17 64.98 -10.90
C TRP A 3 -1.57 64.73 -9.44
N TYR A 4 -2.51 63.81 -9.19
CA TYR A 4 -2.17 62.47 -8.70
C TYR A 4 -3.36 61.52 -8.92
N ALA A 5 -3.08 60.45 -9.67
CA ALA A 5 -4.01 59.40 -10.03
C ALA A 5 -4.25 58.45 -8.86
N LEU A 6 -5.52 58.13 -8.61
CA LEU A 6 -5.96 57.00 -7.79
C LEU A 6 -5.62 55.69 -8.52
N VAL A 7 -4.49 55.08 -8.17
CA VAL A 7 -4.15 53.72 -8.62
C VAL A 7 -4.57 52.76 -7.52
N VAL A 8 -5.80 52.25 -7.62
CA VAL A 8 -6.28 51.13 -6.82
C VAL A 8 -5.71 49.86 -7.44
N ILE A 9 -4.61 49.36 -6.88
CA ILE A 9 -4.00 48.09 -7.28
C ILE A 9 -4.89 46.96 -6.75
N PHE A 10 -5.69 46.40 -7.65
CA PHE A 10 -6.46 45.18 -7.42
C PHE A 10 -5.48 44.00 -7.41
N LEU A 11 -4.97 43.64 -6.22
CA LEU A 11 -4.19 42.41 -6.02
C LEU A 11 -5.14 41.21 -6.13
N LEU A 12 -5.36 40.74 -7.37
CA LEU A 12 -5.86 39.40 -7.62
C LEU A 12 -4.82 38.43 -7.10
N VAL A 13 -5.01 37.95 -5.87
CA VAL A 13 -4.36 36.73 -5.39
C VAL A 13 -4.91 35.59 -6.25
N VAL A 14 -4.23 35.32 -7.35
CA VAL A 14 -4.37 34.07 -8.10
C VAL A 14 -3.87 32.99 -7.14
N ARG A 15 -4.79 32.40 -6.37
CA ARG A 15 -4.53 31.12 -5.72
C ARG A 15 -4.28 30.14 -6.86
N ASN A 16 -3.02 29.78 -7.08
CA ASN A 16 -2.67 28.59 -7.83
C ASN A 16 -3.29 27.41 -7.09
N GLY A 17 -4.51 27.05 -7.49
CA GLY A 17 -5.12 25.79 -7.11
C GLY A 17 -4.23 24.69 -7.63
N GLN A 18 -3.51 24.05 -6.72
CA GLN A 18 -2.75 22.85 -7.05
C GLN A 18 -3.76 21.83 -7.59
N PRO A 19 -3.55 21.26 -8.79
CA PRO A 19 -4.49 20.29 -9.34
C PRO A 19 -4.56 19.13 -8.34
N THR A 20 -5.73 18.96 -7.73
CA THR A 20 -6.05 17.74 -6.98
C THR A 20 -5.92 16.62 -7.99
N LYS A 21 -4.93 15.74 -7.81
CA LYS A 21 -4.84 14.50 -8.56
C LYS A 21 -6.11 13.71 -8.30
N THR A 22 -7.06 13.81 -9.20
CA THR A 22 -8.18 12.89 -9.26
C THR A 22 -7.58 11.55 -9.64
N ASN A 23 -7.60 10.61 -8.71
CA ASN A 23 -7.26 9.23 -8.97
C ASN A 23 -8.40 8.67 -9.84
N ILE A 24 -8.29 8.85 -11.16
CA ILE A 24 -9.29 8.34 -12.11
C ILE A 24 -8.96 6.87 -12.29
N ILE A 25 -9.47 6.05 -11.37
CA ILE A 25 -9.66 4.63 -11.62
C ILE A 25 -10.61 4.56 -12.81
N ASP A 26 -10.19 3.93 -13.92
CA ASP A 26 -11.08 3.62 -15.04
C ASP A 26 -12.37 3.03 -14.46
N LYS A 27 -13.54 3.47 -14.93
CA LYS A 27 -14.84 3.16 -14.31
C LYS A 27 -15.12 1.65 -14.16
N ASN A 28 -14.31 0.81 -14.81
CA ASN A 28 -14.35 -0.64 -14.78
C ASN A 28 -13.34 -1.31 -13.85
N ASP A 29 -12.34 -0.61 -13.29
CA ASP A 29 -11.27 -1.19 -12.48
C ASP A 29 -11.64 -1.24 -11.00
N VAL A 30 -12.53 -2.18 -10.65
CA VAL A 30 -12.94 -2.41 -9.26
C VAL A 30 -11.83 -3.16 -8.52
N ILE A 31 -11.33 -2.59 -7.41
CA ILE A 31 -10.37 -3.26 -6.54
C ILE A 31 -11.08 -4.31 -5.66
N TYR A 32 -10.69 -5.57 -5.78
CA TYR A 32 -11.25 -6.68 -5.02
C TYR A 32 -10.46 -6.98 -3.75
N SER A 33 -9.14 -6.92 -3.84
CA SER A 33 -8.29 -7.11 -2.68
C SER A 33 -6.95 -6.40 -2.79
N ILE A 34 -6.40 -6.07 -1.62
CA ILE A 34 -5.04 -5.58 -1.47
C ILE A 34 -4.37 -6.46 -0.42
N SER A 35 -3.26 -7.06 -0.80
CA SER A 35 -2.45 -7.92 0.07
C SER A 35 -1.04 -7.36 0.22
N SER A 36 -0.43 -7.59 1.37
CA SER A 36 0.98 -7.28 1.58
C SER A 36 1.61 -8.29 2.52
N GLY A 37 2.87 -8.63 2.26
CA GLY A 37 3.60 -9.56 3.10
C GLY A 37 5.08 -9.23 3.20
N LEU A 38 5.69 -9.84 4.20
CA LEU A 38 7.09 -9.71 4.55
C LEU A 38 7.59 -11.07 5.04
N SER A 39 8.76 -11.48 4.55
CA SER A 39 9.40 -12.70 5.01
C SER A 39 10.91 -12.55 5.16
N TYR A 40 11.50 -13.36 6.04
CA TYR A 40 12.94 -13.43 6.25
C TYR A 40 13.40 -14.90 6.23
N GLY A 41 14.40 -15.22 5.41
CA GLY A 41 14.88 -16.60 5.24
C GLY A 41 15.70 -17.14 6.42
N LYS A 42 16.31 -16.26 7.22
CA LYS A 42 17.13 -16.61 8.40
C LYS A 42 16.41 -16.23 9.70
N CYS A 43 15.22 -16.78 9.90
CA CYS A 43 14.44 -16.57 11.12
C CYS A 43 14.02 -17.92 11.72
N VAL A 44 13.75 -17.93 13.02
CA VAL A 44 13.15 -19.06 13.74
C VAL A 44 11.74 -18.67 14.18
N GLY A 45 10.75 -19.53 13.91
CA GLY A 45 9.35 -19.26 14.24
C GLY A 45 8.56 -18.74 13.03
N HIS A 46 7.65 -17.79 13.28
CA HIS A 46 6.80 -17.22 12.22
C HIS A 46 7.54 -16.17 11.39
N CYS A 47 8.29 -16.65 10.41
CA CYS A 47 9.18 -15.86 9.59
C CYS A 47 8.54 -15.24 8.34
N SER A 48 7.32 -15.65 8.02
CA SER A 48 6.47 -15.02 7.01
C SER A 48 5.26 -14.40 7.69
N GLN A 49 4.93 -13.19 7.29
CA GLN A 49 3.76 -12.49 7.79
C GLN A 49 3.06 -11.75 6.66
N SER A 50 1.74 -11.80 6.63
CA SER A 50 0.95 -11.14 5.58
C SER A 50 -0.41 -10.69 6.07
N ILE A 51 -0.96 -9.75 5.32
CA ILE A 51 -2.36 -9.33 5.40
C ILE A 51 -2.99 -9.43 4.01
N ASN A 52 -4.28 -9.76 3.98
CA ASN A 52 -5.13 -9.64 2.80
C ASN A 52 -6.41 -8.90 3.19
N ILE A 53 -6.68 -7.77 2.53
CA ILE A 53 -7.85 -6.94 2.74
C ILE A 53 -8.77 -7.12 1.54
N THR A 54 -9.95 -7.71 1.74
CA THR A 54 -10.96 -7.91 0.70
C THR A 54 -12.00 -6.81 0.72
N SER A 55 -12.52 -6.39 -0.43
CA SER A 55 -13.53 -5.33 -0.50
C SER A 55 -14.96 -5.81 -0.24
N VAL A 56 -15.26 -7.08 -0.55
CA VAL A 56 -16.59 -7.69 -0.37
C VAL A 56 -16.48 -9.17 0.09
N PRO A 57 -16.87 -9.51 1.34
CA PRO A 57 -17.14 -8.57 2.43
C PRO A 57 -15.85 -7.83 2.84
N LEU A 58 -16.00 -6.62 3.38
CA LEU A 58 -14.87 -5.84 3.86
C LEU A 58 -14.23 -6.49 5.10
N ARG A 59 -13.12 -7.20 4.90
CA ARG A 59 -12.44 -8.01 5.91
C ARG A 59 -10.93 -7.93 5.73
N LEU A 60 -10.21 -8.05 6.83
CA LEU A 60 -8.76 -8.23 6.83
C LEU A 60 -8.44 -9.61 7.39
N ASN A 61 -7.70 -10.41 6.62
CA ASN A 61 -7.12 -11.67 7.07
C ASN A 61 -5.64 -11.45 7.35
N ALA A 62 -5.21 -11.65 8.60
CA ALA A 62 -3.81 -11.61 8.99
C ALA A 62 -3.26 -13.03 9.16
N LEU A 63 -2.02 -13.23 8.74
CA LEU A 63 -1.38 -14.53 8.67
C LEU A 63 0.07 -14.44 9.17
N LYS A 64 0.49 -15.41 10.00
CA LYS A 64 1.87 -15.65 10.42
C LYS A 64 2.21 -17.11 10.15
N GLU A 65 3.31 -17.35 9.44
CA GLU A 65 3.71 -18.68 9.00
C GLU A 65 5.19 -18.93 9.29
N SER A 66 5.49 -20.16 9.66
CA SER A 66 6.86 -20.68 9.72
C SER A 66 7.20 -21.35 8.40
N ILE A 67 8.16 -20.78 7.68
CA ILE A 67 8.65 -21.36 6.43
C ILE A 67 9.51 -22.59 6.71
N ALA A 68 10.31 -22.55 7.78
CA ALA A 68 11.33 -23.56 8.08
C ALA A 68 10.78 -24.76 8.86
N ASP A 69 9.81 -24.55 9.75
CA ASP A 69 9.28 -25.60 10.63
C ASP A 69 7.81 -25.32 11.00
N PRO A 70 6.86 -25.64 10.09
CA PRO A 70 5.42 -25.42 10.33
C PRO A 70 4.83 -26.43 11.32
N VAL A 71 5.50 -27.54 11.61
CA VAL A 71 5.05 -28.53 12.60
C VAL A 71 5.25 -27.98 14.01
N LYS A 72 6.44 -27.42 14.29
CA LYS A 72 6.76 -26.80 15.58
C LYS A 72 6.07 -25.44 15.75
N TYR A 73 5.94 -24.69 14.67
CA TYR A 73 5.35 -23.35 14.66
C TYR A 73 4.16 -23.31 13.69
N PRO A 74 2.99 -23.81 14.11
CA PRO A 74 1.82 -23.86 13.25
C PRO A 74 1.39 -22.47 12.79
N THR A 75 0.78 -22.41 11.61
CA THR A 75 0.23 -21.19 11.04
C THR A 75 -0.74 -20.52 12.01
N LEU A 76 -0.54 -19.23 12.24
CA LEU A 76 -1.50 -18.42 12.97
C LEU A 76 -2.27 -17.57 11.97
N GLN A 77 -3.59 -17.67 12.01
CA GLN A 77 -4.48 -16.89 11.16
C GLN A 77 -5.58 -16.26 12.00
N ARG A 78 -5.91 -15.00 11.71
CA ARG A 78 -7.07 -14.33 12.30
C ARG A 78 -7.71 -13.41 11.27
N GLN A 79 -9.04 -13.40 11.26
CA GLN A 79 -9.83 -12.46 10.46
C GLN A 79 -10.39 -11.36 11.34
N PHE A 80 -10.41 -10.14 10.81
CA PHE A 80 -10.93 -8.94 11.45
C PHE A 80 -11.95 -8.26 10.55
N CYS A 81 -12.89 -7.53 11.18
CA CYS A 81 -13.61 -6.49 10.47
C CYS A 81 -12.61 -5.40 10.08
N PHE A 82 -12.62 -5.01 8.80
CA PHE A 82 -11.86 -3.87 8.32
C PHE A 82 -12.82 -2.71 8.13
N ASN A 83 -12.41 -1.50 8.53
CA ASN A 83 -13.33 -0.38 8.52
C ASN A 83 -13.33 0.31 7.14
N LEU A 84 -14.47 0.92 6.78
CA LEU A 84 -14.66 1.52 5.46
C LEU A 84 -13.76 2.76 5.25
N ALA A 85 -13.47 3.53 6.29
CA ALA A 85 -12.63 4.71 6.20
C ALA A 85 -11.18 4.32 5.86
N ASP A 86 -10.63 3.33 6.56
CA ASP A 86 -9.30 2.76 6.31
C ASP A 86 -9.20 2.16 4.90
N TRP A 87 -10.27 1.54 4.41
CA TRP A 87 -10.33 1.04 3.04
C TRP A 87 -10.30 2.19 2.02
N GLN A 88 -11.09 3.23 2.23
CA GLN A 88 -11.12 4.41 1.35
C GLN A 88 -9.79 5.15 1.35
N GLU A 89 -9.14 5.28 2.51
CA GLU A 89 -7.80 5.87 2.62
C GLU A 89 -6.77 5.02 1.86
N LEU A 90 -6.76 3.71 2.06
CA LEU A 90 -5.88 2.79 1.34
C LEU A 90 -6.06 2.89 -0.19
N ILE A 91 -7.30 2.96 -0.66
CA ILE A 91 -7.61 3.14 -2.09
C ILE A 91 -7.17 4.51 -2.60
N ALA A 92 -7.34 5.57 -1.82
CA ALA A 92 -6.91 6.92 -2.22
C ALA A 92 -5.39 7.01 -2.42
N LEU A 93 -4.61 6.23 -1.65
CA LEU A 93 -3.15 6.15 -1.77
C LEU A 93 -2.69 5.33 -2.99
N LEU A 94 -3.54 4.46 -3.54
CA LEU A 94 -3.20 3.59 -4.66
C LEU A 94 -3.41 4.33 -6.00
N ASP A 95 -2.33 4.82 -6.60
CA ASP A 95 -2.32 5.24 -8.01
C ASP A 95 -2.26 3.99 -8.91
N LEU A 96 -3.44 3.46 -9.28
CA LEU A 96 -3.55 2.15 -9.94
C LEU A 96 -2.83 2.11 -11.30
N GLU A 97 -2.92 3.19 -12.08
CA GLU A 97 -2.24 3.27 -13.38
C GLU A 97 -0.72 3.21 -13.23
N LYS A 98 -0.16 3.89 -12.23
CA LYS A 98 1.26 3.72 -11.91
C LYS A 98 1.59 2.32 -11.43
N PHE A 99 0.78 1.76 -10.55
CA PHE A 99 1.01 0.40 -10.03
C PHE A 99 1.11 -0.63 -11.16
N LYS A 100 0.22 -0.52 -12.15
CA LYS A 100 0.24 -1.33 -13.38
C LYS A 100 1.51 -1.19 -14.21
N MET A 101 2.22 -0.06 -14.13
CA MET A 101 3.47 0.17 -14.86
C MET A 101 4.74 -0.23 -14.09
N LEU A 102 4.66 -0.53 -12.79
CA LEU A 102 5.82 -0.92 -11.99
C LEU A 102 6.44 -2.25 -12.48
N ASP A 103 7.75 -2.44 -12.32
CA ASP A 103 8.32 -3.79 -12.45
C ASP A 103 7.78 -4.72 -11.36
N GLU A 104 7.76 -6.03 -11.63
CA GLU A 104 7.34 -7.03 -10.62
C GLU A 104 8.39 -7.23 -9.53
N ILE A 105 9.66 -6.95 -9.82
CA ILE A 105 10.80 -7.18 -8.92
C ILE A 105 11.68 -5.93 -8.90
N TYR A 106 11.96 -5.41 -7.70
CA TYR A 106 12.91 -4.33 -7.48
C TYR A 106 14.06 -4.78 -6.56
N GLY A 107 15.29 -4.44 -6.95
CA GLY A 107 16.50 -4.79 -6.19
C GLY A 107 16.77 -6.30 -6.20
N CYS A 108 17.28 -6.83 -5.08
CA CYS A 108 17.59 -8.25 -4.91
C CYS A 108 16.83 -8.80 -3.67
N PRO A 109 15.49 -8.98 -3.74
CA PRO A 109 14.71 -9.42 -2.59
C PRO A 109 15.22 -10.76 -2.05
N GLY A 110 15.56 -10.78 -0.75
CA GLY A 110 16.08 -11.99 -0.09
C GLY A 110 17.58 -12.24 -0.25
N CYS A 111 18.31 -11.40 -0.99
CA CYS A 111 19.75 -11.52 -1.14
C CYS A 111 20.50 -11.11 0.14
N ALA A 112 21.70 -11.67 0.35
CA ALA A 112 22.53 -11.40 1.54
C ALA A 112 21.77 -11.53 2.88
N ASP A 113 20.93 -12.56 3.00
CA ASP A 113 20.04 -12.81 4.15
C ASP A 113 19.04 -11.67 4.44
N GLY A 114 18.82 -10.79 3.47
CA GLY A 114 17.81 -9.75 3.51
C GLY A 114 16.39 -10.31 3.55
N GLY A 115 15.43 -9.45 3.90
CA GLY A 115 14.01 -9.80 3.84
C GLY A 115 13.43 -9.59 2.45
N ILE A 116 12.32 -10.28 2.17
CA ILE A 116 11.49 -10.12 0.99
C ILE A 116 10.21 -9.42 1.43
N GLU A 117 9.87 -8.32 0.79
CA GLU A 117 8.59 -7.65 0.99
C GLU A 117 7.82 -7.58 -0.33
N TRP A 118 6.50 -7.63 -0.25
CA TRP A 118 5.66 -7.53 -1.43
C TRP A 118 4.34 -6.84 -1.13
N VAL A 119 3.79 -6.26 -2.18
CA VAL A 119 2.41 -5.75 -2.23
C VAL A 119 1.73 -6.36 -3.45
N GLN A 120 0.48 -6.74 -3.31
CA GLN A 120 -0.33 -7.28 -4.40
C GLN A 120 -1.68 -6.57 -4.42
N VAL A 121 -2.13 -6.22 -5.61
CA VAL A 121 -3.46 -5.66 -5.84
C VAL A 121 -4.17 -6.59 -6.81
N ASP A 122 -5.40 -6.96 -6.47
CA ASP A 122 -6.30 -7.71 -7.33
C ASP A 122 -7.47 -6.79 -7.70
N TRP A 123 -7.70 -6.60 -9.00
CA TRP A 123 -8.80 -5.81 -9.51
C TRP A 123 -9.56 -6.54 -10.61
N SER A 124 -10.62 -5.94 -11.12
CA SER A 124 -11.55 -6.56 -12.09
C SER A 124 -10.91 -7.20 -13.31
N LYS A 125 -9.75 -6.71 -13.77
CA LYS A 125 -9.08 -7.19 -14.99
C LYS A 125 -7.98 -8.21 -14.72
N GLU A 126 -7.18 -7.99 -13.68
CA GLU A 126 -5.99 -8.80 -13.40
C GLU A 126 -5.52 -8.67 -11.95
N SER A 127 -4.44 -9.40 -11.63
CA SER A 127 -3.72 -9.31 -10.37
C SER A 127 -2.28 -8.93 -10.68
N LYS A 128 -1.69 -8.07 -9.85
CA LYS A 128 -0.28 -7.73 -9.96
C LYS A 128 0.37 -7.68 -8.59
N ARG A 129 1.55 -8.30 -8.51
CA ARG A 129 2.43 -8.27 -7.34
C ARG A 129 3.72 -7.53 -7.65
N VAL A 130 4.12 -6.67 -6.74
CA VAL A 130 5.42 -5.99 -6.74
C VAL A 130 6.20 -6.48 -5.54
N THR A 131 7.36 -7.08 -5.79
CA THR A 131 8.26 -7.69 -4.79
C THR A 131 9.56 -6.89 -4.72
N PHE A 132 10.02 -6.60 -3.52
CA PHE A 132 11.16 -5.73 -3.28
C PHE A 132 11.90 -6.12 -1.99
N GLU A 133 13.11 -5.58 -1.83
CA GLU A 133 13.88 -5.74 -0.60
C GLU A 133 13.10 -5.22 0.61
N SER A 134 13.14 -5.96 1.72
CA SER A 134 12.44 -5.56 2.94
C SER A 134 12.78 -4.14 3.35
N ARG A 135 11.74 -3.36 3.70
CA ARG A 135 11.81 -1.95 4.12
C ARG A 135 12.14 -0.95 3.01
N ALA A 136 12.47 -1.39 1.79
CA ALA A 136 12.67 -0.49 0.66
C ALA A 136 11.37 0.26 0.31
N LEU A 137 11.50 1.43 -0.32
CA LEU A 137 10.38 2.19 -0.87
C LEU A 137 10.45 2.11 -2.40
N ILE A 138 9.28 2.00 -3.02
CA ILE A 138 9.16 2.01 -4.48
C ILE A 138 8.61 3.37 -4.89
N ALA A 139 9.33 4.04 -5.79
CA ALA A 139 8.99 5.36 -6.26
C ALA A 139 7.57 5.38 -6.84
N GLY A 140 6.73 6.30 -6.37
CA GLY A 140 5.36 6.47 -6.82
C GLY A 140 4.30 5.69 -6.03
N ILE A 141 4.69 4.79 -5.12
CA ILE A 141 3.77 4.06 -4.21
C ILE A 141 4.26 4.03 -2.76
N GLU A 142 5.11 4.97 -2.36
CA GLU A 142 5.76 4.98 -1.05
C GLU A 142 4.77 5.06 0.10
N GLU A 143 3.77 5.96 0.00
CA GLU A 143 2.75 6.13 1.02
C GLU A 143 1.81 4.92 1.11
N PHE A 144 1.50 4.29 -0.04
CA PHE A 144 0.76 3.04 -0.08
C PHE A 144 1.49 1.91 0.65
N ILE A 145 2.80 1.77 0.42
CA ILE A 145 3.66 0.79 1.13
C ILE A 145 3.68 1.07 2.64
N LYS A 146 3.88 2.34 3.04
CA LYS A 146 3.93 2.72 4.47
C LYS A 146 2.61 2.41 5.17
N TYR A 147 1.48 2.71 4.53
CA TYR A 147 0.15 2.41 5.06
C TYR A 147 -0.04 0.89 5.27
N LEU A 148 0.33 0.08 4.27
CA LEU A 148 0.23 -1.38 4.36
C LEU A 148 1.13 -1.96 5.45
N ARG A 149 2.33 -1.40 5.65
CA ARG A 149 3.21 -1.77 6.77
C ARG A 149 2.56 -1.48 8.12
N ALA A 150 2.06 -0.26 8.32
CA ALA A 150 1.40 0.13 9.56
C ALA A 150 0.16 -0.75 9.84
N THR A 151 -0.63 -1.04 8.81
CA THR A 151 -1.77 -1.96 8.89
C THR A 151 -1.31 -3.36 9.30
N ARG A 152 -0.30 -3.91 8.63
CA ARG A 152 0.26 -5.22 8.91
C ARG A 152 0.76 -5.32 10.35
N GLU A 153 1.54 -4.34 10.81
CA GLU A 153 2.01 -4.28 12.20
C GLU A 153 0.87 -4.21 13.22
N THR A 154 -0.18 -3.44 12.94
CA THR A 154 -1.33 -3.28 13.84
C THR A 154 -2.06 -4.61 14.03
N TYR A 155 -2.42 -5.29 12.94
CA TYR A 155 -3.23 -6.51 13.02
C TYR A 155 -2.41 -7.74 13.44
N LEU A 156 -1.12 -7.81 13.09
CA LEU A 156 -0.26 -8.94 13.47
C LEU A 156 0.28 -8.87 14.90
N LYS A 157 0.23 -7.72 15.58
CA LYS A 157 0.53 -7.63 17.02
C LYS A 157 -0.49 -8.34 17.90
N SER A 158 -1.69 -8.58 17.38
CA SER A 158 -2.81 -9.11 18.16
C SER A 158 -2.85 -10.65 18.29
N PHE A 159 -1.85 -11.34 17.72
CA PHE A 159 -1.74 -12.80 17.80
C PHE A 159 -1.34 -13.29 19.19
#